data_AF-A0A842UYD3-F1
#
_entry.id   AF-A0A842UYD3-F1
#
_cell.length_a   1.000
_cell.length_b   1.000
_cell.length_c   1.000
_cell.angle_alpha   90.00
_cell.angle_beta   90.00
_cell.angle_gamma   90.00
#
_symmetry.space_group_name_H-M   'P 1'
#
loop_
_entity.id
_entity.type
_entity.pdbx_description
1 polymer ?
#
loop_
_entity_poly.entity_id
_entity_poly.type
_entity_poly.pdbx_seq_one_letter_code
_entity_poly.pdbx_strand_id
1 'polypeptide(L)'
;MRSSVKKDIINILEGVNKAFTSYDPDEIMELSNHIIHSASIYQEEHTTKTAIVVYSIGKIMARGKIKRYPQEAWNEFETTVRDELVKAVKSLKKDGVKDFTNSLLRLQQAVMKLDKSFMSYADYVVDKAKIKKGAKVHEHGISIKRIADLFGVSEWELRSYAGATRMLEREKEKSNVKKRLERVRRFFK
;
A
#
# COMPACT_ATOMS: atom_id res chain seq x y z
N MET A 1 -4.61 15.01 -13.78
CA MET A 1 -3.44 14.37 -13.14
C MET A 1 -2.21 15.19 -13.48
N ARG A 2 -1.40 15.57 -12.47
CA ARG A 2 -0.16 16.33 -12.69
C ARG A 2 0.90 15.49 -13.39
N SER A 3 1.77 16.10 -14.19
CA SER A 3 2.83 15.39 -14.93
C SER A 3 3.84 14.68 -14.02
N SER A 4 4.18 15.28 -12.86
CA SER A 4 5.07 14.66 -11.87
C SER A 4 4.45 13.40 -11.25
N VAL A 5 3.18 13.50 -10.84
CA VAL A 5 2.37 12.39 -10.31
C VAL A 5 2.25 11.27 -11.32
N LYS A 6 1.93 11.61 -12.57
CA LYS A 6 1.83 10.65 -13.68
C LYS A 6 3.12 9.86 -13.86
N LYS A 7 4.26 10.55 -13.90
CA LYS A 7 5.59 9.92 -14.05
C LYS A 7 5.91 8.99 -12.88
N ASP A 8 5.63 9.43 -11.66
CA ASP A 8 5.82 8.62 -10.46
C ASP A 8 4.97 7.35 -10.47
N ILE A 9 3.67 7.47 -10.78
CA ILE A 9 2.77 6.30 -10.90
C ILE A 9 3.28 5.34 -11.98
N ILE A 10 3.72 5.83 -13.15
CA ILE A 10 4.28 4.97 -14.20
C ILE A 10 5.48 4.19 -13.69
N ASN A 11 6.44 4.86 -13.04
CA ASN A 11 7.64 4.21 -12.50
C ASN A 11 7.28 3.14 -11.47
N ILE A 12 6.31 3.43 -10.59
CA ILE A 12 5.83 2.50 -9.57
C ILE A 12 5.20 1.27 -10.22
N LEU A 13 4.29 1.45 -11.18
CA LEU A 13 3.63 0.32 -11.85
C LEU A 13 4.59 -0.53 -12.67
N GLU A 14 5.59 0.07 -13.32
CA GLU A 14 6.65 -0.66 -14.00
C GLU A 14 7.52 -1.46 -13.02
N GLY A 15 7.88 -0.86 -11.87
CA GLY A 15 8.57 -1.55 -10.78
C GLY A 15 7.76 -2.73 -10.24
N VAL A 16 6.47 -2.52 -10.01
CA VAL A 16 5.55 -3.56 -9.52
C VAL A 16 5.44 -4.69 -10.52
N ASN A 17 5.34 -4.39 -11.82
CA ASN A 17 5.30 -5.44 -12.84
C ASN A 17 6.57 -6.30 -12.84
N LYS A 18 7.75 -5.69 -12.66
CA LYS A 18 9.03 -6.42 -12.53
C LYS A 18 9.05 -7.29 -11.27
N ALA A 19 8.78 -6.69 -10.11
CA ALA A 19 8.78 -7.39 -8.82
C ALA A 19 7.73 -8.51 -8.75
N PHE A 20 6.56 -8.29 -9.36
CA PHE A 20 5.49 -9.28 -9.48
C PHE A 20 5.95 -10.49 -10.30
N THR A 21 6.60 -10.25 -11.44
CA THR A 21 7.17 -11.31 -12.30
C THR A 21 8.29 -12.08 -11.60
N SER A 22 9.11 -11.39 -10.81
CA SER A 22 10.19 -11.98 -10.02
C SER A 22 9.74 -12.60 -8.69
N TYR A 23 8.43 -12.62 -8.39
CA TYR A 23 7.88 -13.15 -7.14
C TYR A 23 8.45 -12.50 -5.87
N ASP A 24 8.68 -11.18 -5.93
CA ASP A 24 9.23 -10.37 -4.84
C ASP A 24 8.14 -9.47 -4.20
N PRO A 25 7.41 -9.98 -3.18
CA PRO A 25 6.39 -9.20 -2.51
C PRO A 25 6.96 -8.07 -1.65
N ASP A 26 8.21 -8.17 -1.19
CA ASP A 26 8.80 -7.15 -0.31
C ASP A 26 9.12 -5.89 -1.11
N GLU A 27 9.64 -6.05 -2.33
CA GLU A 27 9.85 -4.94 -3.26
C GLU A 27 8.52 -4.24 -3.63
N ILE A 28 7.44 -5.00 -3.88
CA ILE A 28 6.11 -4.42 -4.14
C ILE A 28 5.64 -3.60 -2.94
N MET A 29 5.93 -4.06 -1.73
CA MET A 29 5.58 -3.36 -0.50
C MET A 29 6.36 -2.06 -0.35
N GLU A 30 7.65 -2.04 -0.70
CA GLU A 30 8.46 -0.82 -0.71
C GLU A 30 7.98 0.18 -1.77
N LEU A 31 7.68 -0.27 -2.99
CA LEU A 31 7.08 0.56 -4.03
C LEU A 31 5.75 1.15 -3.57
N SER A 32 4.91 0.37 -2.87
CA SER A 32 3.68 0.88 -2.28
C SER A 32 3.90 1.92 -1.17
N ASN A 33 5.07 1.93 -0.51
CA ASN A 33 5.43 2.96 0.47
C ASN A 33 5.97 4.22 -0.22
N HIS A 34 6.72 4.09 -1.32
CA HIS A 34 7.24 5.22 -2.07
C HIS A 34 6.12 6.15 -2.56
N ILE A 35 5.06 5.59 -3.13
CA ILE A 35 3.91 6.38 -3.64
C ILE A 35 3.10 7.08 -2.53
N ILE A 36 3.26 6.68 -1.26
CA ILE A 36 2.61 7.36 -0.12
C ILE A 36 3.17 8.76 0.07
N HIS A 37 4.45 8.98 -0.24
CA HIS A 37 5.04 10.30 -0.21
C HIS A 37 4.37 11.23 -1.24
N SER A 38 4.18 10.75 -2.47
CA SER A 38 3.41 11.49 -3.48
C SER A 38 1.94 11.66 -3.07
N ALA A 39 1.33 10.66 -2.45
CA ALA A 39 -0.04 10.76 -1.95
C ALA A 39 -0.19 11.80 -0.83
N SER A 40 0.79 11.94 0.07
CA SER A 40 0.74 12.92 1.16
C SER A 40 0.96 14.35 0.67
N ILE A 41 1.84 14.55 -0.33
CA ILE A 41 2.08 15.87 -0.92
C ILE A 41 0.89 16.33 -1.77
N TYR A 42 0.46 15.49 -2.72
CA TYR A 42 -0.49 15.92 -3.74
C TYR A 42 -1.95 15.63 -3.37
N GLN A 43 -2.20 14.67 -2.47
CA GLN A 43 -3.54 14.27 -2.04
C GLN A 43 -4.51 13.98 -3.19
N GLU A 44 -3.97 13.47 -4.31
CA GLU A 44 -4.74 13.07 -5.47
C GLU A 44 -5.33 11.67 -5.28
N GLU A 45 -6.53 11.47 -5.80
CA GLU A 45 -7.25 10.20 -5.71
C GLU A 45 -6.46 9.06 -6.38
N HIS A 46 -5.79 9.33 -7.50
CA HIS A 46 -5.05 8.33 -8.26
C HIS A 46 -3.81 7.81 -7.53
N THR A 47 -3.06 8.66 -6.83
CA THR A 47 -1.89 8.22 -6.04
C THR A 47 -2.34 7.38 -4.86
N THR A 48 -3.41 7.80 -4.19
CA THR A 48 -4.04 7.07 -3.08
C THR A 48 -4.52 5.68 -3.50
N LYS A 49 -5.31 5.61 -4.58
CA LYS A 49 -5.80 4.33 -5.14
C LYS A 49 -4.67 3.42 -5.57
N THR A 50 -3.65 3.97 -6.24
CA THR A 50 -2.47 3.19 -6.64
C THR A 50 -1.75 2.62 -5.42
N ALA A 51 -1.55 3.42 -4.36
CA ALA A 51 -0.92 2.95 -3.13
C ALA A 51 -1.67 1.79 -2.47
N ILE A 52 -3.01 1.88 -2.42
CA ILE A 52 -3.88 0.82 -1.89
C ILE A 52 -3.76 -0.45 -2.74
N VAL A 53 -3.90 -0.34 -4.06
CA VAL A 53 -3.88 -1.49 -4.97
C VAL A 53 -2.52 -2.18 -4.94
N VAL A 54 -1.43 -1.43 -5.05
CA VAL A 54 -0.07 -1.99 -5.04
C VAL A 54 0.22 -2.72 -3.74
N TYR A 55 -0.12 -2.12 -2.59
CA TYR A 55 0.03 -2.79 -1.30
C TYR A 55 -0.81 -4.06 -1.21
N SER A 56 -2.03 -4.02 -1.75
CA SER A 56 -2.93 -5.16 -1.74
C SER A 56 -2.38 -6.33 -2.55
N ILE A 57 -1.81 -6.06 -3.73
CA ILE A 57 -1.09 -7.05 -4.55
C ILE A 57 0.08 -7.64 -3.77
N GLY A 58 0.94 -6.80 -3.19
CA GLY A 58 2.09 -7.25 -2.40
C GLY A 58 1.67 -8.16 -1.22
N LYS A 59 0.55 -7.83 -0.55
CA LYS A 59 -0.01 -8.66 0.52
C LYS A 59 -0.55 -10.00 0.04
N ILE A 60 -1.23 -10.03 -1.10
CA ILE A 60 -1.68 -11.29 -1.71
C ILE A 60 -0.49 -12.18 -2.08
N MET A 61 0.55 -11.60 -2.70
CA MET A 61 1.77 -12.35 -3.06
C MET A 61 2.53 -12.87 -1.85
N ALA A 62 2.73 -12.06 -0.81
CA ALA A 62 3.35 -12.50 0.43
C ALA A 62 2.59 -13.67 1.06
N ARG A 63 1.26 -13.68 0.95
CA ARG A 63 0.41 -14.78 1.43
C ARG A 63 0.48 -16.01 0.55
N GLY A 64 0.59 -15.86 -0.78
CA GLY A 64 0.75 -16.98 -1.71
C GLY A 64 1.97 -17.86 -1.40
N LYS A 65 3.02 -17.28 -0.79
CA LYS A 65 4.17 -18.06 -0.28
C LYS A 65 3.82 -19.03 0.86
N ILE A 66 2.72 -18.78 1.59
CA ILE A 66 2.36 -19.49 2.84
C ILE A 66 1.03 -20.25 2.70
N LYS A 67 0.05 -19.68 1.98
CA LYS A 67 -1.28 -20.25 1.76
C LYS A 67 -1.38 -20.86 0.36
N ARG A 68 -1.88 -22.09 0.27
CA ARG A 68 -2.22 -22.75 -1.00
C ARG A 68 -3.56 -22.23 -1.51
N TYR A 69 -3.54 -21.16 -2.29
CA TYR A 69 -4.67 -20.84 -3.16
C TYR A 69 -4.84 -21.97 -4.19
N PRO A 70 -6.07 -22.28 -4.64
CA PRO A 70 -6.28 -23.15 -5.79
C PRO A 70 -5.52 -22.62 -7.00
N GLN A 71 -4.81 -23.51 -7.69
CA GLN A 71 -3.90 -23.13 -8.78
C GLN A 71 -4.62 -22.34 -9.90
N GLU A 72 -5.85 -22.73 -10.24
CA GLU A 72 -6.65 -22.06 -11.27
C GLU A 72 -6.98 -20.61 -10.90
N ALA A 73 -7.41 -20.38 -9.66
CA ALA A 73 -7.71 -19.04 -9.15
C ALA A 73 -6.45 -18.17 -9.07
N TRP A 74 -5.31 -18.77 -8.70
CA TRP A 74 -4.02 -18.07 -8.70
C TRP A 74 -3.58 -17.68 -10.11
N ASN A 75 -3.69 -18.60 -11.08
CA ASN A 75 -3.34 -18.32 -12.47
C ASN A 75 -4.21 -17.19 -13.06
N GLU A 76 -5.52 -17.22 -12.81
CA GLU A 76 -6.43 -16.16 -13.25
C GLU A 76 -6.03 -14.79 -12.66
N PHE A 77 -5.72 -14.77 -11.36
CA PHE A 77 -5.24 -13.58 -10.67
C PHE A 77 -3.92 -13.08 -11.29
N GLU A 78 -2.95 -13.96 -11.49
CA GLU A 78 -1.63 -13.62 -12.03
C GLU A 78 -1.73 -13.03 -13.44
N THR A 79 -2.50 -13.67 -14.33
CA THR A 79 -2.75 -13.17 -15.69
C THR A 79 -3.42 -11.81 -15.65
N THR A 80 -4.49 -11.66 -14.84
CA THR A 80 -5.22 -10.40 -14.75
C THR A 80 -4.34 -9.26 -14.24
N VAL A 81 -3.54 -9.52 -13.19
CA VAL A 81 -2.65 -8.51 -12.61
C VAL A 81 -1.60 -8.08 -13.62
N ARG A 82 -0.94 -9.03 -14.30
CA ARG A 82 0.08 -8.72 -15.30
C ARG A 82 -0.48 -7.89 -16.45
N ASP A 83 -1.63 -8.29 -16.99
CA ASP A 83 -2.25 -7.61 -18.12
C ASP A 83 -2.70 -6.19 -17.76
N GLU A 84 -3.34 -6.03 -16.61
CA GLU A 84 -3.86 -4.73 -16.19
C GLU A 84 -2.75 -3.77 -15.73
N LEU A 85 -1.63 -4.26 -15.17
CA LEU A 85 -0.44 -3.43 -14.92
C LEU A 85 0.14 -2.88 -16.23
N VAL A 86 0.29 -3.72 -17.25
CA VAL A 86 0.80 -3.31 -18.56
C VAL A 86 -0.15 -2.32 -19.24
N LYS A 87 -1.47 -2.59 -19.19
CA LYS A 87 -2.49 -1.66 -19.71
C LYS A 87 -2.45 -0.33 -18.99
N ALA A 88 -2.40 -0.32 -17.65
CA ALA A 88 -2.34 0.89 -16.85
C ALA A 88 -1.15 1.80 -17.24
N VAL A 89 0.05 1.21 -17.39
CA VAL A 89 1.26 1.93 -17.82
C VAL A 89 1.09 2.50 -19.24
N LYS A 90 0.60 1.68 -20.19
CA LYS A 90 0.37 2.11 -21.58
C LYS A 90 -0.66 3.24 -21.67
N SER A 91 -1.76 3.13 -20.92
CA SER A 91 -2.82 4.15 -20.87
C SER A 91 -2.31 5.46 -20.32
N LEU A 92 -1.54 5.44 -19.23
CA LEU A 92 -0.91 6.67 -18.72
C LEU A 92 0.05 7.26 -19.74
N LYS A 93 0.92 6.47 -20.38
CA LYS A 93 1.84 7.00 -21.41
C LYS A 93 1.12 7.69 -22.58
N LYS A 94 -0.12 7.28 -22.89
CA LYS A 94 -0.99 7.89 -23.93
C LYS A 94 -1.99 8.93 -23.41
N ASP A 95 -1.84 9.40 -22.18
CA ASP A 95 -2.75 10.36 -21.52
C ASP A 95 -4.19 9.85 -21.30
N GLY A 96 -4.41 8.54 -21.40
CA GLY A 96 -5.68 7.86 -21.14
C GLY A 96 -5.97 7.65 -19.65
N VAL A 97 -6.24 8.73 -18.90
CA VAL A 97 -6.51 8.67 -17.44
C VAL A 97 -7.74 7.80 -17.12
N LYS A 98 -8.76 7.81 -17.98
CA LYS A 98 -9.96 6.98 -17.80
C LYS A 98 -9.63 5.49 -17.88
N ASP A 99 -8.85 5.10 -18.88
CA ASP A 99 -8.43 3.71 -19.05
C ASP A 99 -7.52 3.24 -17.92
N PHE A 100 -6.60 4.11 -17.49
CA PHE A 100 -5.80 3.86 -16.30
C PHE A 100 -6.68 3.61 -15.06
N THR A 101 -7.72 4.43 -14.86
CA THR A 101 -8.66 4.27 -13.74
C THR A 101 -9.39 2.94 -13.83
N ASN A 102 -9.82 2.53 -15.02
CA ASN A 102 -10.45 1.24 -15.25
C ASN A 102 -9.50 0.07 -14.95
N SER A 103 -8.22 0.17 -15.33
CA SER A 103 -7.23 -0.85 -14.99
C SER A 103 -6.99 -0.94 -13.49
N LEU A 104 -6.92 0.18 -12.76
CA LEU A 104 -6.85 0.14 -11.29
C LEU A 104 -8.07 -0.54 -10.67
N LEU A 105 -9.27 -0.26 -11.18
CA LEU A 105 -10.49 -0.91 -10.69
C LEU A 105 -10.46 -2.42 -10.93
N ARG A 106 -9.99 -2.87 -12.09
CA ARG A 106 -9.84 -4.30 -12.40
C ARG A 106 -8.79 -4.98 -11.53
N LEU A 107 -7.65 -4.31 -11.28
CA LEU A 107 -6.63 -4.80 -10.33
C LEU A 107 -7.21 -4.96 -8.92
N GLN A 108 -7.96 -3.97 -8.45
CA GLN A 108 -8.63 -4.03 -7.15
C GLN A 108 -9.64 -5.19 -7.11
N GLN A 109 -10.45 -5.37 -8.15
CA GLN A 109 -11.40 -6.47 -8.26
C GLN A 109 -10.72 -7.84 -8.29
N ALA A 110 -9.59 -7.97 -9.01
CA ALA A 110 -8.81 -9.22 -9.04
C ALA A 110 -8.33 -9.60 -7.63
N VAL A 111 -7.79 -8.62 -6.88
CA VAL A 111 -7.42 -8.83 -5.48
C VAL A 111 -8.63 -9.22 -4.64
N MET A 112 -9.74 -8.48 -4.73
CA MET A 112 -10.95 -8.79 -3.95
C MET A 112 -11.54 -10.16 -4.28
N LYS A 113 -11.54 -10.57 -5.56
CA LYS A 113 -12.07 -11.87 -6.01
C LYS A 113 -11.25 -13.01 -5.41
N LEU A 114 -9.93 -12.91 -5.50
CA LEU A 114 -9.05 -13.93 -4.92
C LEU A 114 -9.24 -13.94 -3.39
N ASP A 115 -9.19 -12.77 -2.75
CA ASP A 115 -9.24 -12.67 -1.30
C ASP A 115 -10.58 -13.16 -0.70
N LYS A 116 -11.72 -12.78 -1.30
CA LYS A 116 -13.06 -13.18 -0.88
C LYS A 116 -13.32 -14.67 -0.97
N SER A 117 -12.68 -15.35 -1.93
CA SER A 117 -12.84 -16.79 -2.07
C SER A 117 -12.20 -17.56 -0.91
N PHE A 118 -11.35 -16.92 -0.09
CA PHE A 118 -10.53 -17.59 0.91
C PHE A 118 -10.47 -16.89 2.28
N MET A 119 -11.28 -15.86 2.52
CA MET A 119 -11.25 -15.08 3.77
C MET A 119 -12.62 -14.70 4.32
N SER A 120 -12.64 -14.46 5.63
CA SER A 120 -13.74 -13.82 6.32
C SER A 120 -13.86 -12.35 5.90
N TYR A 121 -15.06 -11.76 6.02
CA TYR A 121 -15.31 -10.36 5.65
C TYR A 121 -14.38 -9.38 6.40
N ALA A 122 -13.99 -9.68 7.64
CA ALA A 122 -13.10 -8.85 8.45
C ALA A 122 -11.62 -8.87 7.99
N ASP A 123 -11.28 -9.73 7.05
CA ASP A 123 -9.90 -9.96 6.62
C ASP A 123 -9.56 -9.37 5.26
N TYR A 124 -10.49 -8.63 4.64
CA TYR A 124 -10.28 -8.11 3.29
C TYR A 124 -9.02 -7.26 3.18
N VAL A 125 -8.14 -7.69 2.29
CA VAL A 125 -6.83 -7.08 2.04
C VAL A 125 -6.98 -5.64 1.65
N VAL A 126 -7.96 -5.32 0.80
CA VAL A 126 -8.18 -3.95 0.32
C VAL A 126 -8.59 -3.03 1.47
N ASP A 127 -9.46 -3.47 2.38
CA ASP A 127 -9.89 -2.64 3.51
C ASP A 127 -8.74 -2.43 4.51
N LYS A 128 -7.97 -3.50 4.81
CA LYS A 128 -6.74 -3.39 5.60
C LYS A 128 -5.69 -2.51 4.93
N ALA A 129 -5.61 -2.55 3.59
CA ALA A 129 -4.70 -1.72 2.81
C ALA A 129 -5.05 -0.24 2.96
N LYS A 130 -6.33 0.12 2.84
CA LYS A 130 -6.81 1.49 3.02
C LYS A 130 -6.43 2.03 4.39
N ILE A 131 -6.76 1.29 5.46
CA ILE A 131 -6.46 1.72 6.84
C ILE A 131 -4.94 1.88 7.04
N LYS A 132 -4.14 0.89 6.61
CA LYS A 132 -2.69 0.93 6.84
C LYS A 132 -2.01 2.04 6.04
N LYS A 133 -2.39 2.22 4.77
CA LYS A 133 -1.83 3.28 3.92
C LYS A 133 -2.32 4.65 4.34
N GLY A 134 -3.58 4.78 4.76
CA GLY A 134 -4.07 5.99 5.38
C GLY A 134 -3.29 6.37 6.64
N ALA A 135 -3.01 5.40 7.53
CA ALA A 135 -2.18 5.66 8.70
C ALA A 135 -0.75 6.10 8.34
N LYS A 136 -0.14 5.52 7.29
CA LYS A 136 1.16 5.98 6.77
C LYS A 136 1.09 7.40 6.21
N VAL A 137 0.01 7.80 5.54
CA VAL A 137 -0.19 9.20 5.12
C VAL A 137 -0.33 10.12 6.35
N HIS A 138 -0.97 9.66 7.43
CA HIS A 138 -1.11 10.43 8.67
C HIS A 138 0.24 10.71 9.36
N GLU A 139 1.20 9.77 9.27
CA GLU A 139 2.57 9.98 9.74
C GLU A 139 3.26 11.17 9.05
N HIS A 140 2.85 11.51 7.83
CA HIS A 140 3.32 12.71 7.11
C HIS A 140 2.57 14.00 7.47
N GLY A 141 1.73 13.99 8.50
CA GLY A 141 1.08 15.19 9.04
C GLY A 141 -0.29 15.53 8.43
N ILE A 142 -0.85 14.68 7.58
CA ILE A 142 -2.21 14.88 7.04
C ILE A 142 -3.25 14.55 8.11
N SER A 143 -4.32 15.33 8.19
CA SER A 143 -5.39 15.13 9.18
C SER A 143 -6.15 13.82 8.93
N ILE A 144 -6.59 13.16 10.01
CA ILE A 144 -7.29 11.86 9.92
C ILE A 144 -8.58 11.99 9.11
N LYS A 145 -9.35 13.07 9.30
CA LYS A 145 -10.57 13.33 8.55
C LYS A 145 -10.30 13.37 7.04
N ARG A 146 -9.28 14.12 6.62
CA ARG A 146 -8.92 14.22 5.20
C ARG A 146 -8.53 12.87 4.61
N ILE A 147 -7.82 12.04 5.38
CA ILE A 147 -7.42 10.69 4.96
C ILE A 147 -8.63 9.77 4.88
N ALA A 148 -9.53 9.83 5.86
CA ALA A 148 -10.77 9.05 5.88
C ALA A 148 -11.59 9.29 4.59
N ASP A 149 -11.74 10.56 4.20
CA ASP A 149 -12.41 10.96 2.96
C ASP A 149 -11.67 10.44 1.72
N LEU A 150 -10.35 10.57 1.66
CA LEU A 150 -9.54 10.16 0.49
C LEU A 150 -9.44 8.64 0.32
N PHE A 151 -9.36 7.89 1.42
CA PHE A 151 -9.17 6.44 1.41
C PHE A 151 -10.51 5.68 1.50
N GLY A 152 -11.61 6.38 1.79
CA GLY A 152 -12.94 5.77 1.93
C GLY A 152 -12.99 4.78 3.10
N VAL A 153 -12.53 5.22 4.28
CA VAL A 153 -12.52 4.46 5.54
C VAL A 153 -13.05 5.34 6.67
N SER A 154 -13.50 4.74 7.78
CA SER A 154 -13.96 5.56 8.90
C SER A 154 -12.80 6.24 9.63
N GLU A 155 -13.04 7.46 10.14
CA GLU A 155 -12.07 8.12 11.01
C GLU A 155 -11.77 7.30 12.28
N TRP A 156 -12.75 6.53 12.75
CA TRP A 156 -12.60 5.66 13.92
C TRP A 156 -11.61 4.53 13.66
N GLU A 157 -11.73 3.80 12.55
CA GLU A 157 -10.79 2.75 12.17
C GLU A 157 -9.36 3.29 12.00
N LEU A 158 -9.22 4.44 11.35
CA LEU A 158 -7.91 5.11 11.19
C LEU A 158 -7.31 5.53 12.52
N ARG A 159 -8.10 6.16 13.42
CA ARG A 159 -7.64 6.55 14.76
C ARG A 159 -7.21 5.35 15.58
N SER A 160 -8.05 4.32 15.62
CA SER A 160 -7.79 3.08 16.36
C SER A 160 -6.50 2.42 15.88
N TYR A 161 -6.32 2.30 14.56
CA TYR A 161 -5.12 1.71 13.99
C TYR A 161 -3.86 2.55 14.25
N ALA A 162 -3.90 3.85 13.93
CA ALA A 162 -2.75 4.75 14.09
C ALA A 162 -2.32 4.91 15.56
N GLY A 163 -3.30 4.90 16.49
CA GLY A 163 -3.04 4.91 17.93
C GLY A 163 -2.34 3.63 18.37
N ALA A 164 -2.86 2.46 17.98
CA ALA A 164 -2.28 1.16 18.33
C ALA A 164 -0.87 0.97 17.74
N THR A 165 -0.61 1.40 16.49
CA THR A 165 0.71 1.25 15.88
C THR A 165 1.76 2.18 16.46
N ARG A 166 1.40 3.43 16.85
CA ARG A 166 2.33 4.34 17.55
C ARG A 166 2.78 3.78 18.90
N MET A 167 1.93 3.02 19.58
CA MET A 167 2.31 2.34 20.83
C MET A 167 3.33 1.23 20.56
N LEU A 168 3.15 0.45 19.50
CA LEU A 168 4.05 -0.65 19.14
C LEU A 168 5.41 -0.20 18.57
N GLU A 169 5.48 0.93 17.86
CA GLU A 169 6.75 1.45 17.32
C GLU A 169 7.62 2.14 18.39
N ARG A 170 7.03 2.79 19.40
CA ARG A 170 7.79 3.38 20.51
C ARG A 170 8.52 2.34 21.37
N GLU A 171 8.07 1.10 21.39
CA GLU A 171 8.72 0.03 22.16
C GLU A 171 10.03 -0.49 21.52
N LYS A 172 10.40 -0.04 20.32
CA LYS A 172 11.62 -0.52 19.64
C LYS A 172 12.92 0.12 20.12
N GLU A 173 12.90 1.19 20.93
CA GLU A 173 14.10 1.65 21.62
C GLU A 173 14.26 0.99 23.00
N LYS A 174 14.64 -0.30 23.00
CA LYS A 174 15.28 -0.90 24.19
C LYS A 174 16.69 -0.32 24.32
N SER A 175 16.82 0.95 24.71
CA SER A 175 18.13 1.45 25.13
C SER A 175 18.54 0.71 26.41
N ASN A 176 19.65 -0.01 26.33
CA ASN A 176 20.25 -0.69 27.47
C ASN A 176 20.38 0.33 28.62
N VAL A 177 19.91 -0.02 29.81
CA VAL A 177 19.92 0.83 31.02
C VAL A 177 21.30 1.47 31.24
N LYS A 178 22.38 0.75 30.92
CA LYS A 178 23.76 1.25 30.97
C LYS A 178 23.99 2.47 30.06
N LYS A 179 23.53 2.41 28.80
CA LYS A 179 23.64 3.52 27.83
C LYS A 179 22.83 4.74 28.26
N ARG A 180 21.70 4.54 28.96
CA ARG A 180 20.90 5.63 29.52
C ARG A 180 21.65 6.33 30.65
N LEU A 181 22.23 5.56 31.57
CA LEU A 181 22.99 6.08 32.71
C LEU A 181 24.23 6.88 32.25
N GLU A 182 24.97 6.36 31.27
CA GLU A 182 26.14 7.03 30.69
C GLU A 182 25.81 8.32 29.95
N ARG A 183 24.62 8.40 29.34
CA ARG A 183 24.14 9.63 28.69
C ARG A 183 23.83 10.72 29.73
N VAL A 184 23.14 10.35 30.81
CA VAL A 184 22.80 11.28 31.89
C VAL A 184 24.05 11.77 32.62
N ARG A 185 25.01 10.88 32.93
CA ARG A 185 26.28 11.24 33.59
C ARG A 185 27.11 12.26 32.81
N ARG A 186 26.94 12.35 31.48
CA ARG A 186 27.65 13.36 30.66
C ARG A 186 27.07 14.77 30.79
N PHE A 187 25.80 14.91 31.21
CA PHE A 187 25.19 16.23 31.44
C PHE A 187 25.51 16.81 32.82
N PHE A 188 25.94 15.97 33.76
CA PHE A 188 26.29 16.36 35.14
C PHE A 188 27.80 16.31 35.40
N LYS A 189 28.61 16.46 34.35
CA LYS A 189 30.06 16.66 34.43
C LYS A 189 30.40 18.09 34.07
#